data_AF-A0A0W8FG02-F1
#
_entry.id   AF-A0A0W8FG02-F1
#
_cell.length_a   1.000
_cell.length_b   1.000
_cell.length_c   1.000
_cell.angle_alpha   90.00
_cell.angle_beta   90.00
_cell.angle_gamma   90.00
#
_symmetry.space_group_name_H-M   'P 1'
#
loop_
_entity.id
_entity.type
_entity.pdbx_description
1 polymer ?
#
loop_
_entity_poly.entity_id
_entity_poly.type
_entity_poly.pdbx_seq_one_letter_code
_entity_poly.pdbx_strand_id
1 'polypeptide(L)'
;MESDDERIMLLRMKEEIGRITGEILDLYEQFEKGVEMQPEHGVAARPVNAGEITRRIKRVVSLLESIARSGAPERDMADFNRLAAQIVHYGDLVGYRFVKIHILTFCSAADAVAIEDIGNGLRVDIPGIAISSFRTDIPLHI
;
A
#
# COMPACT_ATOMS: atom_id res chain seq x y z
N MET A 1 24.84 13.71 -17.96
CA MET A 1 25.40 13.58 -16.61
C MET A 1 24.28 13.57 -15.55
N GLU A 2 23.08 13.07 -15.90
CA GLU A 2 21.88 12.98 -15.05
C GLU A 2 21.68 11.57 -14.43
N SER A 3 22.53 10.59 -14.80
CA SER A 3 22.28 9.16 -14.60
C SER A 3 22.48 8.64 -13.17
N ASP A 4 23.32 9.27 -12.34
CA ASP A 4 23.65 8.75 -11.01
C ASP A 4 22.74 9.33 -9.91
N ASP A 5 22.38 10.61 -10.01
CA ASP A 5 21.50 11.27 -9.04
C ASP A 5 20.07 10.75 -9.15
N GLU A 6 19.58 10.56 -10.39
CA GLU A 6 18.27 9.93 -10.64
C GLU A 6 18.24 8.49 -10.12
N ARG A 7 19.31 7.72 -10.31
CA ARG A 7 19.43 6.37 -9.77
C ARG A 7 19.34 6.34 -8.25
N ILE A 8 20.13 7.17 -7.58
CA ILE A 8 20.14 7.24 -6.11
C ILE A 8 18.75 7.65 -5.60
N MET A 9 18.08 8.57 -6.28
CA MET A 9 16.73 9.00 -5.94
C MET A 9 15.72 7.85 -6.04
N LEU A 10 15.73 7.08 -7.14
CA LEU A 10 14.79 5.97 -7.34
C LEU A 10 15.01 4.82 -6.36
N LEU A 11 16.27 4.49 -6.05
CA LEU A 11 16.60 3.49 -5.03
C LEU A 11 16.10 3.93 -3.65
N ARG A 12 16.28 5.20 -3.28
CA ARG A 12 15.74 5.76 -2.03
C ARG A 12 14.21 5.70 -1.97
N MET A 13 13.52 5.98 -3.08
CA MET A 13 12.06 5.84 -3.15
C MET A 13 11.62 4.40 -2.92
N LYS A 14 12.34 3.42 -3.50
CA LYS A 14 12.07 1.99 -3.27
C LYS A 14 12.28 1.61 -1.80
N GLU A 15 13.38 2.04 -1.19
CA GLU A 15 13.64 1.82 0.24
C GLU A 15 12.54 2.46 1.12
N GLU A 16 12.08 3.66 0.74
CA GLU A 16 10.99 4.33 1.44
C GLU A 16 9.67 3.56 1.31
N ILE A 17 9.36 3.01 0.12
CA ILE A 17 8.20 2.13 -0.08
C ILE A 17 8.27 0.95 0.89
N GLY A 18 9.37 0.21 0.94
CA GLY A 18 9.54 -0.95 1.81
C GLY A 18 9.41 -0.63 3.31
N ARG A 19 9.87 0.56 3.73
CA ARG A 19 9.65 1.02 5.10
C ARG A 19 8.17 1.30 5.37
N ILE A 20 7.50 2.01 4.47
CA ILE A 20 6.10 2.42 4.67
C ILE A 20 5.15 1.21 4.60
N THR A 21 5.39 0.25 3.71
CA THR A 21 4.62 -1.00 3.63
C THR A 21 4.74 -1.79 4.94
N GLY A 22 5.93 -1.90 5.52
CA GLY A 22 6.13 -2.47 6.85
C GLY A 22 5.31 -1.75 7.93
N GLU A 23 5.36 -0.42 7.96
CA GLU A 23 4.57 0.37 8.92
C GLU A 23 3.06 0.22 8.74
N ILE A 24 2.57 0.07 7.49
CA ILE A 24 1.16 -0.22 7.22
C ILE A 24 0.76 -1.56 7.86
N LEU A 25 1.59 -2.59 7.69
CA LEU A 25 1.32 -3.92 8.23
C LEU A 25 1.34 -3.91 9.76
N ASP A 26 2.31 -3.23 10.38
CA ASP A 26 2.40 -3.09 11.84
C ASP A 26 1.16 -2.37 12.41
N LEU A 27 0.73 -1.28 11.78
CA LEU A 27 -0.48 -0.56 12.17
C LEU A 27 -1.72 -1.44 12.02
N TYR A 28 -1.81 -2.20 10.94
CA TYR A 28 -2.92 -3.12 10.72
C TYR A 28 -2.95 -4.25 11.76
N GLU A 29 -1.80 -4.83 12.12
CA GLU A 29 -1.70 -5.88 13.14
C GLU A 29 -2.10 -5.37 14.53
N GLN A 30 -1.68 -4.15 14.88
CA GLN A 30 -2.09 -3.49 16.12
C GLN A 30 -3.61 -3.26 16.16
N PHE A 31 -4.24 -2.95 15.02
CA PHE A 31 -5.69 -2.83 14.93
C PHE A 31 -6.37 -4.17 15.21
N GLU A 32 -5.93 -5.24 14.56
CA GLU A 32 -6.48 -6.58 14.79
C GLU A 32 -6.37 -7.00 16.27
N LYS A 33 -5.19 -6.84 16.87
CA LYS A 33 -4.94 -7.15 18.29
C LYS A 33 -5.75 -6.26 19.24
N GLY A 34 -5.91 -4.97 18.91
CA GLY A 34 -6.69 -4.03 19.72
C GLY A 34 -8.20 -4.27 19.68
N VAL A 35 -8.71 -4.83 18.57
CA VAL A 35 -10.11 -5.28 18.44
C VAL A 35 -10.36 -6.56 19.26
N GLU A 36 -9.34 -7.41 19.43
CA GLU A 36 -9.42 -8.63 20.25
C GLU A 36 -9.35 -8.37 21.77
N MET A 37 -8.87 -7.20 22.23
CA MET A 37 -8.66 -6.86 23.65
C MET A 37 -9.74 -5.96 24.29
N GLN A 38 -11.03 -6.23 24.09
CA GLN A 38 -12.11 -5.71 24.96
C GLN A 38 -12.96 -6.88 25.46
N PRO A 39 -13.17 -7.10 26.78
CA PRO A 39 -13.29 -6.15 27.91
C PRO A 39 -12.06 -6.27 28.85
N GLU A 40 -11.74 -5.45 29.87
CA GLU A 40 -12.41 -5.39 31.18
C GLU A 40 -12.00 -4.14 32.02
N HIS A 41 -11.07 -3.28 31.59
CA HIS A 41 -10.56 -2.20 32.45
C HIS A 41 -10.35 -0.88 31.71
N GLY A 42 -11.44 -0.19 31.38
CA GLY A 42 -11.60 1.28 31.37
C GLY A 42 -10.62 2.20 30.60
N VAL A 43 -9.53 1.70 30.03
CA VAL A 43 -8.57 2.46 29.24
C VAL A 43 -8.77 2.00 27.80
N ALA A 44 -9.54 2.78 27.04
CA ALA A 44 -9.76 2.53 25.64
C ALA A 44 -8.40 2.39 24.94
N ALA A 45 -8.07 1.17 24.48
CA ALA A 45 -6.99 0.96 23.53
C ALA A 45 -7.25 1.94 22.39
N ARG A 46 -6.35 2.92 22.19
CA ARG A 46 -6.52 3.95 21.17
C ARG A 46 -6.72 3.22 19.84
N PRO A 47 -7.88 3.37 19.17
CA PRO A 47 -8.10 2.71 17.91
C PRO A 47 -7.02 3.19 16.94
N VAL A 48 -6.38 2.25 16.25
CA VAL A 48 -5.52 2.55 15.12
C VAL A 48 -6.30 3.46 14.19
N ASN A 49 -5.76 4.65 13.94
CA ASN A 49 -6.47 5.64 13.15
C ASN A 49 -6.45 5.19 11.68
N ALA A 50 -7.61 4.86 11.13
CA ALA A 50 -7.78 4.56 9.71
C ALA A 50 -7.14 5.61 8.79
N GLY A 51 -7.19 6.87 9.21
CA GLY A 51 -6.52 7.96 8.51
C GLY A 51 -5.01 7.76 8.36
N GLU A 52 -4.35 7.05 9.26
CA GLU A 52 -2.91 6.84 9.26
C GLU A 52 -2.47 5.75 8.28
N ILE A 53 -3.22 4.64 8.20
CA ILE A 53 -3.03 3.62 7.15
C ILE A 53 -3.33 4.24 5.78
N THR A 54 -4.44 4.98 5.67
CA THR A 54 -4.82 5.69 4.44
C THR A 54 -3.75 6.69 3.98
N ARG A 55 -3.16 7.47 4.90
CA ARG A 55 -2.06 8.39 4.59
C ARG A 55 -0.85 7.65 4.03
N ARG A 56 -0.48 6.52 4.64
CA ARG A 56 0.66 5.71 4.20
C ARG A 56 0.44 5.06 2.83
N ILE A 57 -0.74 4.50 2.58
CA ILE A 57 -1.10 3.93 1.28
C ILE A 57 -0.98 5.00 0.18
N LYS A 58 -1.52 6.21 0.42
CA LYS A 58 -1.40 7.33 -0.52
C LYS A 58 0.06 7.73 -0.77
N ARG A 59 0.91 7.68 0.27
CA ARG A 59 2.35 7.95 0.13
C ARG A 59 3.04 6.89 -0.73
N VAL A 60 2.76 5.61 -0.53
CA VAL A 60 3.29 4.51 -1.35
C VAL A 60 2.87 4.71 -2.82
N VAL A 61 1.60 4.97 -3.09
CA VAL A 61 1.10 5.25 -4.46
C VAL A 61 1.86 6.42 -5.09
N SER A 62 2.02 7.53 -4.36
CA SER A 62 2.74 8.70 -4.87
C SER A 62 4.22 8.42 -5.21
N LEU A 63 4.89 7.57 -4.42
CA LEU A 63 6.25 7.13 -4.70
C LEU A 63 6.31 6.24 -5.94
N LEU A 64 5.38 5.28 -6.06
CA LEU A 64 5.27 4.41 -7.23
C LEU A 64 4.98 5.19 -8.51
N GLU A 65 4.11 6.19 -8.48
CA GLU A 65 3.85 7.09 -9.62
C GLU A 65 5.10 7.89 -10.02
N SER A 66 5.92 8.26 -9.04
CA SER A 66 7.18 8.97 -9.30
C SER A 66 8.21 8.04 -9.96
N ILE A 67 8.33 6.81 -9.46
CA ILE A 67 9.15 5.75 -10.07
C ILE A 67 8.65 5.43 -11.48
N ALA A 68 7.35 5.25 -11.68
CA ALA A 68 6.75 4.92 -12.97
C ALA A 68 7.06 5.97 -14.05
N ARG A 69 7.08 7.26 -13.68
CA ARG A 69 7.40 8.37 -14.59
C ARG A 69 8.88 8.44 -14.99
N SER A 70 9.80 7.94 -14.17
CA SER A 70 11.24 7.95 -14.46
C SER A 70 11.69 6.87 -15.47
N GLY A 71 10.88 5.84 -15.69
CA GLY A 71 11.28 4.60 -16.38
C GLY A 71 10.66 4.36 -17.77
N ALA A 72 10.33 5.43 -18.51
CA ALA A 72 9.56 5.48 -19.77
C ALA A 72 8.02 5.62 -19.62
N PRO A 73 7.32 6.28 -20.57
CA PRO A 73 6.05 6.98 -20.32
C PRO A 73 4.77 6.15 -20.11
N GLU A 74 4.79 4.82 -20.05
CA GLU A 74 3.54 4.03 -20.02
C GLU A 74 3.61 2.81 -19.11
N ARG A 75 3.86 3.03 -17.81
CA ARG A 75 3.65 1.99 -16.79
C ARG A 75 2.29 2.17 -16.16
N ASP A 76 1.40 1.20 -16.40
CA ASP A 76 0.04 1.25 -15.91
C ASP A 76 -0.01 1.13 -14.38
N MET A 77 -0.53 2.18 -13.73
CA MET A 77 -0.73 2.25 -12.28
C MET A 77 -2.21 2.05 -11.90
N ALA A 78 -3.09 1.77 -12.85
CA ALA A 78 -4.53 1.66 -12.64
C ALA A 78 -4.88 0.65 -11.56
N ASP A 79 -4.20 -0.50 -11.53
CA ASP A 79 -4.46 -1.54 -10.52
C ASP A 79 -4.02 -1.10 -9.12
N PHE A 80 -2.85 -0.48 -8.97
CA PHE A 80 -2.42 0.09 -7.68
C PHE A 80 -3.38 1.16 -7.19
N ASN A 81 -3.80 2.05 -8.09
CA ASN A 81 -4.74 3.13 -7.78
C ASN A 81 -6.11 2.58 -7.39
N ARG A 82 -6.60 1.56 -8.11
CA ARG A 82 -7.87 0.91 -7.82
C ARG A 82 -7.85 0.18 -6.49
N LEU A 83 -6.80 -0.59 -6.21
CA LEU A 83 -6.66 -1.30 -4.94
C LEU A 83 -6.51 -0.33 -3.77
N ALA A 84 -5.70 0.71 -3.92
CA ALA A 84 -5.58 1.77 -2.92
C ALA A 84 -6.94 2.44 -2.64
N ALA A 85 -7.70 2.78 -3.68
CA ALA A 85 -9.03 3.35 -3.52
C ALA A 85 -9.99 2.39 -2.80
N GLN A 86 -9.95 1.08 -3.11
CA GLN A 86 -10.74 0.08 -2.40
C GLN A 86 -10.38 0.02 -0.90
N ILE A 87 -9.08 -0.04 -0.57
CA ILE A 87 -8.66 -0.10 0.84
C ILE A 87 -9.10 1.15 1.60
N VAL A 88 -8.91 2.33 1.00
CA VAL A 88 -9.31 3.61 1.61
C VAL A 88 -10.82 3.65 1.81
N HIS A 89 -11.59 3.33 0.77
CA HIS A 89 -13.05 3.42 0.82
C HIS A 89 -13.68 2.42 1.80
N TYR A 90 -13.25 1.15 1.77
CA TYR A 90 -13.79 0.12 2.66
C TYR A 90 -13.24 0.23 4.10
N GLY A 91 -12.00 0.68 4.27
CA GLY A 91 -11.42 0.96 5.58
C GLY A 91 -12.24 1.97 6.38
N ASP A 92 -12.81 2.96 5.69
CA ASP A 92 -13.68 3.98 6.29
C ASP A 92 -15.09 3.47 6.64
N LEU A 93 -15.59 2.43 5.96
CA LEU A 93 -16.98 1.96 6.08
C LEU A 93 -17.20 0.79 7.04
N VAL A 94 -16.29 -0.19 7.07
CA VAL A 94 -16.51 -1.50 7.74
C VAL A 94 -15.36 -1.92 8.66
N GLY A 95 -14.36 -1.05 8.84
CA GLY A 95 -13.15 -1.38 9.57
C GLY A 95 -12.23 -2.33 8.79
N TYR A 96 -10.95 -2.36 9.17
CA TYR A 96 -9.91 -2.94 8.31
C TYR A 96 -9.95 -4.48 8.16
N ARG A 97 -10.70 -5.18 9.01
CA ARG A 97 -10.74 -6.66 8.99
C ARG A 97 -11.17 -7.24 7.64
N PHE A 98 -12.06 -6.55 6.91
CA PHE A 98 -12.52 -6.98 5.57
C PHE A 98 -11.56 -6.63 4.44
N VAL A 99 -10.57 -5.77 4.69
CA VAL A 99 -9.58 -5.34 3.68
C VAL A 99 -8.19 -5.93 3.95
N LYS A 100 -8.06 -6.88 4.89
CA LYS A 100 -6.79 -7.57 5.18
C LYS A 100 -6.07 -8.04 3.93
N ILE A 101 -6.78 -8.81 3.11
CA ILE A 101 -6.23 -9.40 1.88
C ILE A 101 -5.79 -8.29 0.93
N HIS A 102 -6.56 -7.20 0.82
CA HIS A 102 -6.20 -6.05 -0.01
C HIS A 102 -4.97 -5.32 0.51
N ILE A 103 -4.84 -5.09 1.82
CA ILE A 103 -3.64 -4.50 2.43
C ILE A 103 -2.41 -5.38 2.20
N LEU A 104 -2.51 -6.68 2.46
CA LEU A 104 -1.42 -7.63 2.23
C LEU A 104 -1.01 -7.67 0.76
N THR A 105 -1.99 -7.70 -0.14
CA THR A 105 -1.76 -7.71 -1.59
C THR A 105 -1.09 -6.41 -2.04
N PHE A 106 -1.57 -5.26 -1.55
CA PHE A 106 -1.00 -3.95 -1.86
C PHE A 106 0.45 -3.84 -1.38
N CYS A 107 0.73 -4.17 -0.11
CA CYS A 107 2.07 -4.12 0.45
C CYS A 107 3.01 -5.08 -0.27
N SER A 108 2.59 -6.32 -0.49
CA SER A 108 3.41 -7.31 -1.20
C SER A 108 3.73 -6.90 -2.63
N ALA A 109 2.77 -6.31 -3.35
CA ALA A 109 3.00 -5.84 -4.72
C ALA A 109 3.92 -4.61 -4.74
N ALA A 110 3.74 -3.67 -3.81
CA ALA A 110 4.59 -2.51 -3.68
C ALA A 110 6.05 -2.88 -3.35
N ASP A 111 6.25 -3.86 -2.46
CA ASP A 111 7.58 -4.36 -2.09
C ASP A 111 8.26 -5.15 -3.22
N ALA A 112 7.48 -5.75 -4.11
CA ALA A 112 7.98 -6.49 -5.26
C ALA A 112 8.44 -5.58 -6.43
N VAL A 113 8.30 -4.25 -6.30
CA VAL A 113 8.84 -3.31 -7.28
C VAL A 113 10.35 -3.42 -7.32
N ALA A 114 10.90 -3.76 -8.48
CA ALA A 114 12.32 -3.93 -8.67
C ALA A 114 12.91 -2.76 -9.47
N ILE A 115 14.14 -2.40 -9.12
CA ILE A 115 14.95 -1.42 -9.85
C ILE A 115 16.32 -2.06 -10.00
N GLU A 116 16.69 -2.36 -11.24
CA GLU A 116 17.93 -3.04 -11.61
C GLU A 116 18.79 -2.13 -12.46
N ASP A 117 20.09 -2.10 -12.17
CA ASP A 117 21.09 -1.44 -13.00
C ASP A 117 21.46 -2.35 -14.17
N ILE A 118 21.28 -1.86 -15.40
CA ILE A 118 21.59 -2.59 -16.63
C ILE A 118 22.82 -2.02 -17.36
N GLY A 119 23.65 -1.23 -16.67
CA GLY A 119 24.91 -0.68 -17.15
C GLY A 119 24.78 0.55 -18.04
N ASN A 120 23.71 0.65 -18.84
CA ASN A 120 23.39 1.82 -19.67
C ASN A 120 22.13 2.57 -19.22
N GLY A 121 21.59 2.23 -18.05
CA GLY A 121 20.37 2.82 -17.50
C GLY A 121 19.77 1.96 -16.40
N LEU A 122 18.52 2.24 -16.05
CA LEU A 122 17.77 1.49 -15.05
C LEU A 122 16.60 0.75 -15.69
N ARG A 123 16.48 -0.52 -15.33
CA ARG A 123 15.26 -1.29 -15.55
C ARG A 123 14.43 -1.21 -14.27
N VAL A 124 13.31 -0.54 -14.36
CA VAL A 124 12.27 -0.64 -13.33
C VAL A 124 11.35 -1.80 -13.69
N ASP A 125 10.83 -2.53 -12.70
CA ASP A 125 9.75 -3.50 -12.86
C ASP A 125 8.67 -3.23 -11.82
N ILE A 126 7.42 -3.08 -12.28
CA ILE A 126 6.26 -2.85 -11.41
C ILE A 126 5.29 -4.01 -11.66
N PRO A 127 5.08 -4.90 -10.69
CA PRO A 127 4.22 -6.04 -10.88
C PRO A 127 2.76 -5.61 -11.03
N GLY A 128 2.02 -6.27 -11.92
CA GLY A 128 0.57 -6.15 -11.98
C GLY A 128 -0.08 -6.71 -10.71
N ILE A 129 -1.26 -6.21 -10.35
CA ILE A 129 -1.99 -6.67 -9.17
C ILE A 129 -3.23 -7.44 -9.61
N ALA A 130 -3.33 -8.69 -9.20
CA ALA A 130 -4.57 -9.46 -9.34
C ALA A 130 -5.59 -8.98 -8.29
N ILE A 131 -6.40 -7.99 -8.66
CA ILE A 131 -7.53 -7.57 -7.83
C ILE A 131 -8.65 -8.58 -8.03
N SER A 132 -8.77 -9.55 -7.12
CA SER A 132 -9.99 -10.34 -7.01
C SER A 132 -11.12 -9.38 -6.64
N SER A 133 -11.95 -9.01 -7.61
CA SER A 133 -13.15 -8.22 -7.37
C SER A 133 -14.05 -8.99 -6.43
N PHE A 134 -14.02 -8.64 -5.14
CA PHE A 134 -15.01 -9.10 -4.19
C PHE A 134 -16.40 -8.69 -4.69
N ARG A 135 -17.18 -9.66 -5.16
CA ARG A 135 -18.65 -9.58 -5.10
C ARG A 135 -19.00 -9.73 -3.64
N THR A 136 -19.11 -8.63 -2.93
CA THR A 136 -19.81 -8.64 -1.65
C THR A 136 -21.29 -8.77 -1.93
N ASP A 137 -21.79 -10.01 -2.01
CA ASP A 137 -23.18 -10.31 -1.66
C ASP A 137 -23.33 -10.11 -0.14
N ILE A 138 -23.11 -8.88 0.33
CA ILE A 138 -23.56 -8.50 1.66
C ILE A 138 -25.07 -8.25 1.48
N PRO A 139 -25.96 -9.09 2.03
CA PRO A 139 -27.35 -8.73 2.08
C PRO A 139 -27.44 -7.46 2.91
N LEU A 140 -27.63 -6.33 2.24
CA LEU A 140 -28.13 -5.11 2.87
C LEU A 140 -29.55 -5.46 3.32
N HIS A 141 -29.68 -5.97 4.55
CA HIS A 141 -30.94 -5.94 5.26
C HIS A 141 -31.23 -4.46 5.56
N ILE A 142 -31.92 -3.80 4.61
CA ILE A 142 -32.63 -2.54 4.80
C ILE A 142 -34.04 -2.88 5.29
#